data_AF-A0A3B9GB90-F1
#
_entry.id   AF-A0A3B9GB90-F1
#
_cell.length_a   1.000
_cell.length_b   1.000
_cell.length_c   1.000
_cell.angle_alpha   90.00
_cell.angle_beta   90.00
_cell.angle_gamma   90.00
#
_symmetry.space_group_name_H-M   'P 1'
#
loop_
_entity.id
_entity.type
_entity.pdbx_description
1 polymer ?
#
loop_
_entity_poly.entity_id
_entity_poly.type
_entity_poly.pdbx_seq_one_letter_code
_entity_poly.pdbx_strand_id
1 'polypeptide(L)'
;GHEKGAFTGAGQRREGRFEQANGGTLFLDEIGDMPAEAQTRLLRVLSDGEFYRVGGHTPIRVDVRIIAATHQDLDQRVSENRFREDLFHRLNVIRVHLPRLSERREDIPRLMTHFFAQAAIELSVEAKSLSAEASLACRNLPWPGNVRQLENACRWLTVMAAGREVLLSDLPPELQPKENDTANVDSGSWQKLLRSWGERQLRAGSTGIMTSAIQDLERVMIDTALSYTGGRKRHAAELLGWGRNTLTRKLQEYSSADSESP
;
A
#
# COMPACT_ATOMS: atom_id res chain seq x y z
N GLY A 1 -4.67 32.11 -20.18
CA GLY A 1 -4.04 33.45 -20.31
C GLY A 1 -5.08 34.52 -20.08
N HIS A 2 -4.66 35.78 -20.00
CA HIS A 2 -5.56 36.92 -19.86
C HIS A 2 -5.18 38.04 -20.82
N GLU A 3 -6.18 38.79 -21.26
CA GLU A 3 -5.99 40.05 -21.97
C GLU A 3 -5.65 41.19 -21.01
N LYS A 4 -5.05 42.26 -21.56
CA LYS A 4 -4.80 43.48 -20.80
C LYS A 4 -6.13 44.05 -20.30
N GLY A 5 -6.23 44.34 -19.01
CA GLY A 5 -7.44 44.90 -18.39
C GLY A 5 -8.52 43.89 -18.01
N ALA A 6 -8.25 42.58 -18.07
CA ALA A 6 -9.23 41.54 -17.72
C ALA A 6 -9.65 41.54 -16.23
N PHE A 7 -8.80 42.05 -15.34
CA PHE A 7 -9.06 42.23 -13.90
C PHE A 7 -8.13 43.32 -13.33
N THR A 8 -8.37 43.75 -12.09
CA THR A 8 -7.55 44.77 -11.41
C THR A 8 -6.09 44.30 -11.31
N GLY A 9 -5.16 45.03 -11.94
CA GLY A 9 -3.74 44.66 -12.00
C GLY A 9 -3.30 43.89 -13.25
N ALA A 10 -4.21 43.59 -14.20
CA ALA A 10 -3.88 42.96 -15.48
C ALA A 10 -3.22 43.96 -16.47
N GLY A 11 -2.03 44.45 -16.13
CA GLY A 11 -1.32 45.48 -16.90
C GLY A 11 -0.73 45.01 -18.24
N GLN A 12 -0.47 43.71 -18.38
CA GLN A 12 0.08 43.09 -19.59
C GLN A 12 -0.70 41.84 -19.97
N ARG A 13 -0.62 41.46 -21.26
CA ARG A 13 -1.19 40.21 -21.76
C ARG A 13 -0.31 39.04 -21.30
N ARG A 14 -0.94 37.93 -20.88
CA ARG A 14 -0.23 36.69 -20.51
C ARG A 14 -0.81 35.50 -21.27
N GLU A 15 0.04 34.76 -21.95
CA GLU A 15 -0.34 33.54 -22.67
C GLU A 15 -0.77 32.41 -21.72
N GLY A 16 -1.70 31.57 -22.18
CA GLY A 16 -2.16 30.40 -21.42
C GLY A 16 -1.30 29.16 -21.67
N ARG A 17 -1.48 28.12 -20.84
CA ARG A 17 -0.79 26.84 -21.01
C ARG A 17 -1.13 26.15 -22.35
N PHE A 18 -2.38 26.21 -22.78
CA PHE A 18 -2.81 25.71 -24.09
C PHE A 18 -2.17 26.45 -25.27
N GLU A 19 -2.00 27.77 -25.14
CA GLU A 19 -1.34 28.59 -26.16
C GLU A 19 0.16 28.25 -26.26
N GLN A 20 0.81 28.09 -25.10
CA GLN A 20 2.22 27.70 -25.01
C GLN A 20 2.49 26.29 -25.55
N ALA A 21 1.50 25.40 -25.47
CA ALA A 21 1.62 24.01 -25.92
C ALA A 21 1.13 23.78 -27.36
N ASN A 22 0.78 24.84 -28.10
CA ASN A 22 0.31 24.74 -29.48
C ASN A 22 1.35 24.07 -30.39
N GLY A 23 0.94 23.04 -31.14
CA GLY A 23 1.81 22.16 -31.93
C GLY A 23 2.59 21.14 -31.09
N GLY A 24 2.28 20.99 -29.80
CA GLY A 24 3.04 20.18 -28.85
C GLY A 24 2.18 19.26 -28.00
N THR A 25 2.67 18.97 -26.77
CA THR A 25 1.99 18.12 -25.79
C THR A 25 1.77 18.88 -24.49
N LEU A 26 0.56 18.77 -23.93
CA LEU A 26 0.20 19.32 -22.63
C LEU A 26 -0.07 18.18 -21.65
N PHE A 27 0.70 18.16 -20.56
CA PHE A 27 0.50 17.25 -19.44
C PHE A 27 -0.34 17.94 -18.35
N LEU A 28 -1.45 17.31 -17.97
CA LEU A 28 -2.36 17.76 -16.92
C LEU A 28 -2.28 16.77 -15.76
N ASP A 29 -1.66 17.17 -14.66
CA ASP A 29 -1.64 16.36 -13.43
C ASP A 29 -2.87 16.65 -12.57
N GLU A 30 -3.26 15.67 -11.76
CA GLU A 30 -4.37 15.76 -10.79
C GLU A 30 -5.71 16.26 -11.39
N ILE A 31 -6.06 15.78 -12.59
CA ILE A 31 -7.26 16.27 -13.31
C ILE A 31 -8.58 16.07 -12.53
N GLY A 32 -8.62 15.10 -11.61
CA GLY A 32 -9.80 14.80 -10.78
C GLY A 32 -10.16 15.90 -9.76
N ASP A 33 -9.22 16.79 -9.43
CA ASP A 33 -9.43 17.91 -8.50
C ASP A 33 -9.79 19.23 -9.21
N MET A 34 -9.99 19.17 -10.53
CA MET A 34 -10.34 20.33 -11.32
C MET A 34 -11.74 20.87 -10.98
N PRO A 35 -11.89 22.20 -10.70
CA PRO A 35 -13.20 22.81 -10.49
C PRO A 35 -14.12 22.69 -11.72
N ALA A 36 -15.44 22.66 -11.51
CA ALA A 36 -16.43 22.48 -12.57
C ALA A 36 -16.33 23.53 -13.72
N GLU A 37 -16.00 24.78 -13.39
CA GLU A 37 -15.76 25.81 -14.42
C GLU A 37 -14.58 25.47 -15.32
N ALA A 38 -13.49 24.95 -14.74
CA ALA A 38 -12.30 24.57 -15.48
C ALA A 38 -12.57 23.31 -16.33
N GLN A 39 -13.37 22.36 -15.82
CA GLN A 39 -13.82 21.20 -16.59
C GLN A 39 -14.59 21.63 -17.85
N THR A 40 -15.49 22.61 -17.74
CA THR A 40 -16.27 23.14 -18.87
C THR A 40 -15.36 23.81 -19.92
N ARG A 41 -14.34 24.56 -19.48
CA ARG A 41 -13.38 25.20 -20.39
C ARG A 41 -12.49 24.16 -21.08
N LEU A 42 -12.05 23.13 -20.35
CA LEU A 42 -11.26 22.03 -20.91
C LEU A 42 -12.06 21.24 -21.95
N LEU A 43 -13.34 20.97 -21.68
CA LEU A 43 -14.22 20.29 -22.62
C LEU A 43 -14.34 21.03 -23.95
N ARG A 44 -14.44 22.37 -23.93
CA ARG A 44 -14.49 23.19 -25.15
C ARG A 44 -13.21 23.05 -25.98
N VAL A 45 -12.05 23.12 -25.32
CA VAL A 45 -10.76 22.91 -26.00
C VAL A 45 -10.68 21.52 -26.62
N LEU A 46 -11.09 20.49 -25.88
CA LEU A 46 -11.09 19.10 -26.35
C LEU A 46 -12.13 18.80 -27.45
N SER A 47 -13.16 19.63 -27.57
CA SER A 47 -14.23 19.44 -28.55
C SER A 47 -13.96 20.19 -29.84
N ASP A 48 -13.62 21.48 -29.73
CA ASP A 48 -13.61 22.41 -30.85
C ASP A 48 -12.18 22.84 -31.22
N GLY A 49 -11.19 22.54 -30.38
CA GLY A 49 -9.81 23.00 -30.56
C GLY A 49 -9.64 24.51 -30.32
N GLU A 50 -10.65 25.17 -29.75
CA GLU A 50 -10.67 26.62 -29.53
C GLU A 50 -10.86 26.99 -28.06
N PHE A 51 -10.30 28.14 -27.65
CA PHE A 51 -10.60 28.76 -26.37
C PHE A 51 -10.53 30.28 -26.43
N TYR A 52 -11.05 30.91 -25.37
CA TYR A 52 -10.97 32.36 -25.16
C TYR A 52 -10.01 32.67 -24.02
N ARG A 53 -9.29 33.79 -24.13
CA ARG A 53 -8.57 34.35 -22.99
C ARG A 53 -9.54 34.91 -21.98
N VAL A 54 -9.12 34.99 -20.72
CA VAL A 54 -9.91 35.69 -19.69
C VAL A 54 -10.01 37.16 -20.10
N GLY A 55 -11.24 37.66 -20.26
CA GLY A 55 -11.54 39.01 -20.76
C GLY A 55 -11.38 39.19 -22.27
N GLY A 56 -11.05 38.13 -23.02
CA GLY A 56 -10.92 38.18 -24.47
C GLY A 56 -12.17 37.64 -25.18
N HIS A 57 -12.52 38.24 -26.31
CA HIS A 57 -13.65 37.81 -27.16
C HIS A 57 -13.19 37.07 -28.43
N THR A 58 -11.89 37.07 -28.72
CA THR A 58 -11.33 36.41 -29.89
C THR A 58 -11.05 34.93 -29.57
N PRO A 59 -11.63 33.97 -30.33
CA PRO A 59 -11.28 32.57 -30.18
C PRO A 59 -9.86 32.33 -30.68
N ILE A 60 -9.13 31.46 -29.99
CA ILE A 60 -7.77 31.03 -30.34
C ILE A 60 -7.82 29.54 -30.62
N ARG A 61 -7.45 29.16 -31.85
CA ARG A 61 -7.28 27.75 -32.24
C ARG A 61 -5.92 27.23 -31.82
N VAL A 62 -5.89 26.04 -31.25
CA VAL A 62 -4.65 25.33 -30.92
C VAL A 62 -4.77 23.85 -31.28
N ASP A 63 -3.64 23.26 -31.67
CA ASP A 63 -3.48 21.83 -31.84
C ASP A 63 -2.56 21.30 -30.74
N VAL A 64 -3.09 20.50 -29.82
CA VAL A 64 -2.35 20.07 -28.63
C VAL A 64 -2.68 18.61 -28.31
N ARG A 65 -1.65 17.78 -28.18
CA ARG A 65 -1.79 16.44 -27.61
C ARG A 65 -1.96 16.54 -26.09
N ILE A 66 -3.05 16.04 -25.54
CA ILE A 66 -3.29 16.06 -24.10
C ILE A 66 -2.91 14.71 -23.46
N ILE A 67 -2.18 14.76 -22.36
CA ILE A 67 -1.93 13.63 -21.47
C ILE A 67 -2.42 14.04 -20.08
N ALA A 68 -3.34 13.28 -19.50
CA ALA A 68 -3.88 13.57 -18.17
C ALA A 68 -3.52 12.46 -17.19
N ALA A 69 -3.24 12.83 -15.95
CA ALA A 69 -2.99 11.94 -14.82
C ALA A 69 -3.90 12.30 -13.64
N THR A 70 -4.25 11.29 -12.84
CA THR A 70 -5.03 11.46 -11.61
C THR A 70 -4.77 10.31 -10.66
N HIS A 71 -4.80 10.59 -9.36
CA HIS A 71 -4.76 9.58 -8.29
C HIS A 71 -6.16 9.10 -7.89
N GLN A 72 -7.20 9.65 -8.49
CA GLN A 72 -8.59 9.46 -8.09
C GLN A 72 -9.32 8.59 -9.11
N ASP A 73 -10.31 7.85 -8.63
CA ASP A 73 -11.20 7.10 -9.49
C ASP A 73 -12.21 8.06 -10.16
N LEU A 74 -11.98 8.32 -11.45
CA LEU A 74 -12.86 9.20 -12.22
C LEU A 74 -14.23 8.59 -12.47
N ASP A 75 -14.34 7.26 -12.60
CA ASP A 75 -15.62 6.58 -12.78
C ASP A 75 -16.52 6.83 -11.56
N GLN A 76 -15.95 6.71 -10.35
CA GLN A 76 -16.65 7.07 -9.11
C GLN A 76 -17.01 8.56 -9.07
N ARG A 77 -16.08 9.46 -9.41
CA ARG A 77 -16.32 10.92 -9.40
C ARG A 77 -17.42 11.35 -10.37
N VAL A 78 -17.55 10.67 -11.51
CA VAL A 78 -18.66 10.89 -12.45
C VAL A 78 -19.99 10.46 -11.82
N SER A 79 -20.03 9.29 -11.19
CA SER A 79 -21.25 8.83 -10.49
C SER A 79 -21.70 9.76 -9.35
N GLU A 80 -20.74 10.43 -8.70
CA GLU A 80 -20.99 11.43 -7.65
C GLU A 80 -21.32 12.84 -8.19
N ASN A 81 -21.44 13.03 -9.52
CA ASN A 81 -21.60 14.34 -10.18
C ASN A 81 -20.49 15.36 -9.86
N ARG A 82 -19.31 14.90 -9.42
CA ARG A 82 -18.14 15.74 -9.13
C ARG A 82 -17.23 15.93 -10.35
N PHE A 83 -17.38 15.07 -11.35
CA PHE A 83 -16.69 15.14 -12.62
C PHE A 83 -17.68 14.95 -13.75
N ARG A 84 -17.56 15.74 -14.83
CA ARG A 84 -18.51 15.64 -15.94
C ARG A 84 -18.24 14.40 -16.79
N GLU A 85 -19.30 13.68 -17.11
CA GLU A 85 -19.28 12.47 -17.94
C GLU A 85 -18.74 12.77 -19.37
N ASP A 86 -19.16 13.89 -19.96
CA ASP A 86 -18.72 14.31 -21.29
C ASP A 86 -17.20 14.53 -21.39
N LEU A 87 -16.61 15.13 -20.35
CA LEU A 87 -15.18 15.33 -20.24
C LEU A 87 -14.44 14.01 -20.01
N PHE A 88 -14.99 13.13 -19.18
CA PHE A 88 -14.41 11.81 -18.91
C PHE A 88 -14.25 11.00 -20.19
N HIS A 89 -15.28 10.91 -21.03
CA HIS A 89 -15.20 10.16 -22.29
C HIS A 89 -14.21 10.75 -23.30
N ARG A 90 -14.00 12.07 -23.30
CA ARG A 90 -13.00 12.71 -24.17
C ARG A 90 -11.56 12.54 -23.68
N LEU A 91 -11.35 12.41 -22.38
CA LEU A 91 -10.03 12.16 -21.80
C LEU A 91 -9.67 10.68 -21.83
N ASN A 92 -10.62 9.80 -21.53
CA ASN A 92 -10.41 8.38 -21.35
C ASN A 92 -10.46 7.60 -22.68
N VAL A 93 -9.70 8.06 -23.69
CA VAL A 93 -9.55 7.38 -24.98
C VAL A 93 -8.60 6.19 -24.85
N ILE A 94 -7.45 6.41 -24.20
CA ILE A 94 -6.46 5.38 -23.91
C ILE A 94 -6.10 5.47 -22.43
N ARG A 95 -6.46 4.44 -21.66
CA ARG A 95 -6.18 4.36 -20.23
C ARG A 95 -4.88 3.60 -19.99
N VAL A 96 -3.93 4.23 -19.30
CA VAL A 96 -2.73 3.56 -18.79
C VAL A 96 -2.88 3.42 -17.28
N HIS A 97 -2.98 2.19 -16.78
CA HIS A 97 -3.00 1.92 -15.35
C HIS A 97 -1.57 1.83 -14.82
N LEU A 98 -1.22 2.69 -13.85
CA LEU A 98 0.08 2.65 -13.21
C LEU A 98 0.01 1.79 -11.94
N PRO A 99 0.70 0.64 -11.89
CA PRO A 99 0.66 -0.22 -10.72
C PRO A 99 1.36 0.43 -9.52
N ARG A 100 0.82 0.14 -8.34
CA ARG A 100 1.42 0.54 -7.06
C ARG A 100 2.77 -0.15 -6.90
N LEU A 101 3.67 0.43 -6.12
CA LEU A 101 4.98 -0.16 -5.87
C LEU A 101 4.87 -1.55 -5.21
N SER A 102 3.85 -1.75 -4.36
CA SER A 102 3.55 -3.02 -3.71
C SER A 102 3.06 -4.13 -4.64
N GLU A 103 2.64 -3.80 -5.86
CA GLU A 103 2.24 -4.75 -6.91
C GLU A 103 3.44 -5.19 -7.77
N ARG A 104 4.55 -4.44 -7.71
CA ARG A 104 5.81 -4.71 -8.43
C ARG A 104 7.00 -4.76 -7.49
N ARG A 105 6.89 -5.61 -6.46
CA ARG A 105 7.89 -5.71 -5.38
C ARG A 105 9.28 -6.12 -5.87
N GLU A 106 9.34 -6.82 -7.01
CA GLU A 106 10.58 -7.27 -7.64
C GLU A 106 11.45 -6.12 -8.17
N ASP A 107 10.84 -4.97 -8.46
CA ASP A 107 11.55 -3.77 -8.93
C ASP A 107 12.19 -2.99 -7.77
N ILE A 108 11.72 -3.20 -6.52
CA ILE A 108 12.15 -2.42 -5.34
C ILE A 108 13.67 -2.44 -5.16
N PRO A 109 14.38 -3.59 -5.18
CA PRO A 109 15.82 -3.59 -4.99
C PRO A 109 16.57 -2.74 -6.04
N ARG A 110 16.16 -2.85 -7.31
CA ARG A 110 16.77 -2.07 -8.41
C ARG A 110 16.49 -0.58 -8.28
N LEU A 111 15.26 -0.22 -7.92
CA LEU A 111 14.87 1.17 -7.66
C LEU A 111 15.66 1.76 -6.48
N MET A 112 15.86 1.00 -5.39
CA MET A 112 16.66 1.45 -4.26
C MET A 112 18.11 1.68 -4.66
N THR A 113 18.73 0.78 -5.42
CA THR A 113 20.09 1.00 -5.93
C THR A 113 20.19 2.29 -6.74
N HIS A 114 19.19 2.57 -7.59
CA HIS A 114 19.13 3.82 -8.35
C HIS A 114 19.00 5.04 -7.42
N PHE A 115 18.09 5.01 -6.45
CA PHE A 115 17.89 6.14 -5.52
C PHE A 115 19.07 6.36 -4.59
N PHE A 116 19.78 5.31 -4.15
CA PHE A 116 21.03 5.48 -3.41
C PHE A 116 22.11 6.16 -4.24
N ALA A 117 22.25 5.79 -5.52
CA ALA A 117 23.18 6.46 -6.42
C ALA A 117 22.80 7.93 -6.64
N GLN A 118 21.51 8.22 -6.83
CA GLN A 118 21.02 9.59 -6.99
C GLN A 118 21.22 10.43 -5.72
N ALA A 119 20.90 9.88 -4.55
CA ALA A 119 21.10 10.54 -3.26
C ALA A 119 22.58 10.79 -2.96
N ALA A 120 23.46 9.86 -3.36
CA ALA A 120 24.90 10.02 -3.22
C ALA A 120 25.45 11.19 -4.04
N ILE A 121 24.98 11.36 -5.28
CA ILE A 121 25.31 12.53 -6.12
C ILE A 121 24.77 13.82 -5.49
N GLU A 122 23.52 13.81 -5.05
CA GLU A 122 22.86 14.98 -4.43
C GLU A 122 23.60 15.45 -3.16
N LEU A 123 24.03 14.51 -2.33
CA LEU A 123 24.69 14.78 -1.04
C LEU A 123 26.22 14.80 -1.12
N SER A 124 26.81 14.57 -2.31
CA SER A 124 28.26 14.46 -2.51
C SER A 124 28.94 13.43 -1.59
N VAL A 125 28.32 12.27 -1.40
CA VAL A 125 28.83 11.15 -0.61
C VAL A 125 28.96 9.89 -1.47
N GLU A 126 29.59 8.84 -0.94
CA GLU A 126 29.61 7.54 -1.62
C GLU A 126 28.23 6.87 -1.63
N ALA A 127 27.93 6.16 -2.73
CA ALA A 127 26.69 5.40 -2.85
C ALA A 127 26.66 4.23 -1.87
N LYS A 128 25.59 4.18 -1.08
CA LYS A 128 25.33 3.06 -0.17
C LYS A 128 24.74 1.87 -0.90
N SER A 129 24.98 0.69 -0.35
CA SER A 129 24.38 -0.57 -0.78
C SER A 129 23.50 -1.14 0.32
N LEU A 130 22.48 -1.93 -0.03
CA LEU A 130 21.70 -2.68 0.95
C LEU A 130 22.36 -4.02 1.21
N SER A 131 22.37 -4.44 2.47
CA SER A 131 22.57 -5.84 2.82
C SER A 131 21.44 -6.72 2.26
N ALA A 132 21.70 -8.01 2.07
CA ALA A 132 20.70 -8.95 1.54
C ALA A 132 19.43 -9.02 2.42
N GLU A 133 19.60 -8.98 3.74
CA GLU A 133 18.50 -8.99 4.70
C GLU A 133 17.66 -7.71 4.63
N ALA A 134 18.30 -6.53 4.58
CA ALA A 134 17.60 -5.26 4.44
C ALA A 134 16.85 -5.17 3.10
N SER A 135 17.45 -5.68 2.01
CA SER A 135 16.80 -5.73 0.69
C SER A 135 15.53 -6.59 0.70
N LEU A 136 15.59 -7.77 1.33
CA LEU A 136 14.43 -8.65 1.49
C LEU A 136 13.34 -8.01 2.36
N ALA A 137 13.72 -7.35 3.47
CA ALA A 137 12.78 -6.62 4.30
C ALA A 137 12.08 -5.52 3.50
N CYS A 138 12.84 -4.67 2.80
CA CYS A 138 12.29 -3.62 1.96
C CYS A 138 11.37 -4.13 0.85
N ARG A 139 11.64 -5.31 0.27
CA ARG A 139 10.76 -5.94 -0.73
C ARG A 139 9.38 -6.27 -0.16
N ASN A 140 9.30 -6.65 1.11
CA ASN A 140 8.07 -7.11 1.75
C ASN A 140 7.24 -5.98 2.38
N LEU A 141 7.79 -4.77 2.47
CA LEU A 141 7.08 -3.62 3.02
C LEU A 141 5.93 -3.14 2.09
N PRO A 142 4.87 -2.55 2.66
CA PRO A 142 3.68 -2.15 1.90
C PRO A 142 3.86 -0.89 1.04
N TRP A 143 4.85 -0.04 1.35
CA TRP A 143 5.15 1.22 0.64
C TRP A 143 3.92 2.06 0.24
N PRO A 144 3.10 2.54 1.19
CA PRO A 144 1.89 3.32 0.89
C PRO A 144 2.15 4.60 0.07
N GLY A 145 3.32 5.23 0.24
CA GLY A 145 3.72 6.40 -0.55
C GLY A 145 4.42 6.06 -1.87
N ASN A 146 4.39 4.79 -2.30
CA ASN A 146 5.00 4.28 -3.52
C ASN A 146 6.46 4.71 -3.69
N VAL A 147 6.84 5.06 -4.92
CA VAL A 147 8.21 5.41 -5.32
C VAL A 147 8.74 6.62 -4.54
N ARG A 148 7.90 7.63 -4.23
CA ARG A 148 8.33 8.80 -3.46
C ARG A 148 8.74 8.44 -2.03
N GLN A 149 8.02 7.52 -1.40
CA GLN A 149 8.40 7.03 -0.06
C GLN A 149 9.72 6.26 -0.12
N LEU A 150 9.93 5.45 -1.16
CA LEU A 150 11.16 4.70 -1.36
C LEU A 150 12.36 5.64 -1.57
N GLU A 151 12.21 6.68 -2.41
CA GLU A 151 13.22 7.71 -2.64
C GLU A 151 13.60 8.41 -1.32
N ASN A 152 12.60 8.86 -0.56
CA ASN A 152 12.82 9.53 0.72
C ASN A 152 13.51 8.61 1.74
N ALA A 153 13.13 7.34 1.78
CA ALA A 153 13.79 6.36 2.65
C ALA A 153 15.26 6.18 2.26
N CYS A 154 15.59 6.07 0.97
CA CYS A 154 16.98 5.97 0.50
C CYS A 154 17.79 7.23 0.83
N ARG A 155 17.21 8.43 0.62
CA ARG A 155 17.84 9.70 0.99
C ARG A 155 18.13 9.76 2.49
N TRP A 156 17.17 9.39 3.32
CA TRP A 156 17.33 9.33 4.78
C TRP A 156 18.40 8.33 5.21
N LEU A 157 18.40 7.11 4.65
CA LEU A 157 19.40 6.08 4.93
C LEU A 157 20.82 6.50 4.52
N THR A 158 20.93 7.29 3.44
CA THR A 158 22.21 7.87 2.99
C THR A 158 22.80 8.80 4.05
N VAL A 159 21.97 9.54 4.78
CA VAL A 159 22.42 10.44 5.86
C VAL A 159 22.63 9.69 7.18
N MET A 160 21.74 8.75 7.53
CA MET A 160 21.68 8.19 8.89
C MET A 160 22.53 6.93 9.09
N ALA A 161 22.68 6.07 8.08
CA ALA A 161 23.46 4.84 8.26
C ALA A 161 24.96 5.17 8.42
N ALA A 162 25.63 4.59 9.41
CA ALA A 162 27.05 4.87 9.65
C ALA A 162 27.96 4.21 8.59
N GLY A 163 27.53 3.08 8.02
CA GLY A 163 28.29 2.30 7.05
C GLY A 163 27.93 2.58 5.59
N ARG A 164 28.79 2.07 4.68
CA ARG A 164 28.50 2.00 3.24
C ARG A 164 27.43 0.96 2.93
N GLU A 165 27.40 -0.14 3.68
CA GLU A 165 26.33 -1.11 3.63
C GLU A 165 25.27 -0.77 4.68
N VAL A 166 24.02 -0.67 4.23
CA VAL A 166 22.84 -0.43 5.06
C VAL A 166 22.34 -1.77 5.58
N LEU A 167 22.33 -1.90 6.91
CA LEU A 167 21.86 -3.07 7.62
C LEU A 167 20.37 -2.94 7.97
N LEU A 168 19.75 -4.05 8.36
CA LEU A 168 18.35 -4.07 8.81
C LEU A 168 18.12 -3.13 10.01
N SER A 169 19.12 -3.02 10.90
CA SER A 169 19.09 -2.13 12.08
C SER A 169 19.09 -0.64 11.73
N ASP A 170 19.59 -0.29 10.54
CA ASP A 170 19.68 1.11 10.10
C ASP A 170 18.37 1.59 9.49
N LEU A 171 17.41 0.69 9.20
CA LEU A 171 16.10 1.08 8.69
C LEU A 171 15.34 1.91 9.73
N PRO A 172 14.58 2.94 9.32
CA PRO A 172 13.72 3.69 10.23
C PRO A 172 12.79 2.73 10.98
N PRO A 173 12.46 3.00 12.26
CA PRO A 173 11.55 2.15 13.03
C PRO A 173 10.16 2.00 12.40
N GLU A 174 9.75 2.93 11.52
CA GLU A 174 8.51 2.84 10.74
C GLU A 174 8.59 1.84 9.58
N LEU A 175 9.80 1.54 9.09
CA LEU A 175 10.08 0.61 7.98
C LEU A 175 10.76 -0.68 8.44
N GLN A 176 11.26 -0.73 9.67
CA GLN A 176 11.63 -1.99 10.27
C GLN A 176 10.39 -2.88 10.24
N PRO A 177 10.50 -4.14 9.78
CA PRO A 177 9.41 -5.08 9.93
C PRO A 177 9.09 -5.07 11.42
N LYS A 178 7.94 -4.51 11.77
CA LYS A 178 7.46 -4.60 13.14
C LYS A 178 7.29 -6.08 13.40
N GLU A 179 8.26 -6.70 14.07
CA GLU A 179 8.01 -7.93 14.82
C GLU A 179 6.83 -7.72 15.79
N ASN A 180 6.47 -6.46 16.06
CA ASN A 180 5.31 -5.99 16.79
C ASN A 180 3.95 -6.02 16.06
N ASP A 181 3.81 -6.69 14.91
CA ASP A 181 2.49 -7.23 14.55
C ASP A 181 2.18 -8.56 15.23
N THR A 182 3.08 -9.08 16.09
CA THR A 182 2.72 -10.13 17.08
C THR A 182 2.11 -9.58 18.37
N ALA A 183 2.20 -8.27 18.64
CA ALA A 183 1.52 -7.65 19.77
C ALA A 183 0.08 -7.20 19.46
N ASN A 184 -0.33 -7.25 18.19
CA ASN A 184 -1.70 -7.02 17.75
C ASN A 184 -2.19 -8.06 16.72
N VAL A 185 -1.64 -9.29 16.75
CA VAL A 185 -2.45 -10.47 16.41
C VAL A 185 -3.49 -10.62 17.53
N ASP A 186 -4.50 -9.76 17.42
CA ASP A 186 -5.86 -10.23 17.33
C ASP A 186 -6.17 -11.22 18.46
N SER A 187 -6.52 -10.65 19.62
CA SER A 187 -7.53 -11.25 20.50
C SER A 187 -8.86 -11.52 19.77
N GLY A 188 -8.92 -11.30 18.44
CA GLY A 188 -9.88 -11.85 17.51
C GLY A 188 -9.37 -12.88 16.48
N SER A 189 -8.09 -13.20 16.25
CA SER A 189 -7.72 -14.04 15.08
C SER A 189 -8.07 -15.51 15.32
N TRP A 190 -7.56 -16.10 16.42
CA TRP A 190 -7.91 -17.49 16.74
C TRP A 190 -9.37 -17.60 17.19
N GLN A 191 -9.94 -16.56 17.82
CA GLN A 191 -11.35 -16.51 18.16
C GLN A 191 -12.24 -16.42 16.92
N LYS A 192 -11.83 -15.69 15.86
CA LYS A 192 -12.54 -15.66 14.56
C LYS A 192 -12.42 -17.00 13.85
N LEU A 193 -11.24 -17.62 13.86
CA LEU A 193 -11.05 -18.96 13.29
C LEU A 193 -11.92 -20.00 14.01
N LEU A 194 -11.93 -19.97 15.35
CA LEU A 194 -12.78 -20.83 16.17
C LEU A 194 -14.28 -20.57 15.93
N ARG A 195 -14.68 -19.30 15.78
CA ARG A 195 -16.05 -18.94 15.39
C ARG A 195 -16.42 -19.52 14.03
N SER A 196 -15.56 -19.35 13.03
CA SER A 196 -15.80 -19.89 11.68
C SER A 196 -15.86 -21.42 11.64
N TRP A 197 -15.05 -22.08 12.46
CA TRP A 197 -15.10 -23.54 12.65
C TRP A 197 -16.41 -23.96 13.32
N GLY A 198 -16.81 -23.28 14.40
CA GLY A 198 -18.05 -23.55 15.12
C GLY A 198 -19.29 -23.39 14.23
N GLU A 199 -19.34 -22.32 13.44
CA GLU A 199 -20.42 -22.10 12.46
C GLU A 199 -20.49 -23.22 11.42
N ARG A 200 -19.34 -23.74 10.96
CA ARG A 200 -19.28 -24.86 10.01
C ARG A 200 -19.78 -26.16 10.62
N GLN A 201 -19.38 -26.47 11.86
CA GLN A 201 -19.83 -27.68 12.56
C GLN A 201 -21.33 -27.65 12.88
N LEU A 202 -21.86 -26.49 13.30
CA LEU A 202 -23.28 -26.32 13.56
C LEU A 202 -24.11 -26.45 12.28
N ARG A 203 -23.64 -25.90 11.15
CA ARG A 203 -24.28 -26.08 9.84
C ARG A 203 -24.25 -27.52 9.35
N ALA A 204 -23.23 -28.30 9.74
CA ALA A 204 -23.13 -29.72 9.43
C ALA A 204 -24.02 -30.62 10.32
N GLY A 205 -24.74 -30.04 11.29
CA GLY A 205 -25.60 -30.78 12.21
C GLY A 205 -24.86 -31.49 13.34
N SER A 206 -23.57 -31.19 13.56
CA SER A 206 -22.77 -31.80 14.62
C SER A 206 -23.29 -31.38 16.01
N THR A 207 -23.45 -32.34 16.92
CA THR A 207 -23.78 -32.09 18.33
C THR A 207 -22.57 -32.33 19.24
N GLY A 208 -22.46 -31.58 20.34
CA GLY A 208 -21.35 -31.77 21.30
C GLY A 208 -20.02 -31.15 20.88
N ILE A 209 -20.03 -30.17 19.98
CA ILE A 209 -18.85 -29.52 19.39
C ILE A 209 -17.89 -28.91 20.43
N MET A 210 -18.39 -28.50 21.60
CA MET A 210 -17.56 -27.94 22.67
C MET A 210 -16.57 -28.98 23.23
N THR A 211 -17.01 -30.23 23.38
CA THR A 211 -16.18 -31.32 23.92
C THR A 211 -15.03 -31.63 22.97
N SER A 212 -15.31 -31.72 21.66
CA SER A 212 -14.28 -31.92 20.63
C SER A 212 -13.34 -30.72 20.54
N ALA A 213 -13.86 -29.49 20.58
CA ALA A 213 -13.03 -28.30 20.55
C ALA A 213 -12.04 -28.23 21.73
N ILE A 214 -12.51 -28.57 22.94
CA ILE A 214 -11.66 -28.60 24.14
C ILE A 214 -10.58 -29.68 23.99
N GLN A 215 -10.93 -30.87 23.50
CA GLN A 215 -9.97 -31.96 23.31
C GLN A 215 -8.86 -31.59 22.31
N ASP A 216 -9.24 -31.01 21.17
CA ASP A 216 -8.29 -30.59 20.13
C ASP A 216 -7.39 -29.46 20.63
N LEU A 217 -7.96 -28.48 21.34
CA LEU A 217 -7.21 -27.39 21.94
C LEU A 217 -6.22 -27.91 23.00
N GLU A 218 -6.67 -28.79 23.90
CA GLU A 218 -5.83 -29.39 24.93
C GLU A 218 -4.65 -30.15 24.30
N ARG A 219 -4.90 -30.95 23.25
CA ARG A 219 -3.85 -31.68 22.53
C ARG A 219 -2.79 -30.75 21.93
N VAL A 220 -3.22 -29.75 21.17
CA VAL A 220 -2.32 -28.77 20.53
C VAL A 220 -1.48 -28.02 21.56
N MET A 221 -2.09 -27.61 22.68
CA MET A 221 -1.38 -26.88 23.74
C MET A 221 -0.37 -27.77 24.47
N ILE A 222 -0.72 -29.03 24.75
CA ILE A 222 0.21 -30.01 25.35
C ILE A 222 1.43 -30.24 24.45
N ASP A 223 1.21 -30.48 23.17
CA ASP A 223 2.30 -30.73 22.21
C ASP A 223 3.22 -29.51 22.06
N THR A 224 2.63 -28.31 22.03
CA THR A 224 3.38 -27.05 21.97
C THR A 224 4.23 -26.87 23.23
N ALA A 225 3.66 -27.06 24.41
CA ALA A 225 4.38 -26.91 25.68
C ALA A 225 5.49 -27.96 25.85
N LEU A 226 5.27 -29.20 25.40
CA LEU A 226 6.28 -30.25 25.43
C LEU A 226 7.42 -29.98 24.43
N SER A 227 7.09 -29.50 23.23
CA SER A 227 8.08 -29.13 22.21
C SER A 227 8.95 -27.97 22.70
N TYR A 228 8.34 -26.94 23.28
CA TYR A 228 9.05 -25.78 23.82
C TYR A 228 9.99 -26.15 24.99
N THR A 229 9.57 -27.06 25.86
CA THR A 229 10.36 -27.46 27.04
C THR A 229 11.30 -28.63 26.78
N GLY A 230 11.42 -29.11 25.54
CA GLY A 230 12.24 -30.26 25.16
C GLY A 230 11.81 -31.56 25.87
N GLY A 231 10.51 -31.76 26.07
CA GLY A 231 9.93 -32.96 26.69
C GLY A 231 9.93 -32.96 28.23
N ARG A 232 10.31 -31.85 28.88
CA ARG A 232 10.34 -31.76 30.35
C ARG A 232 8.94 -31.57 30.93
N LYS A 233 8.25 -32.68 31.18
CA LYS A 233 6.85 -32.74 31.67
C LYS A 233 6.53 -31.83 32.86
N ARG A 234 7.43 -31.70 33.85
CA ARG A 234 7.20 -30.84 35.02
C ARG A 234 7.12 -29.36 34.63
N HIS A 235 8.00 -28.92 33.75
CA HIS A 235 8.06 -27.53 33.30
C HIS A 235 6.94 -27.23 32.29
N ALA A 236 6.62 -28.19 31.40
CA ALA A 236 5.45 -28.08 30.53
C ALA A 236 4.13 -27.94 31.31
N ALA A 237 3.98 -28.70 32.41
CA ALA A 237 2.78 -28.60 33.26
C ALA A 237 2.67 -27.22 33.92
N GLU A 238 3.78 -26.67 34.40
CA GLU A 238 3.84 -25.34 34.98
C GLU A 238 3.47 -24.25 33.96
N LEU A 239 3.99 -24.34 32.73
CA LEU A 239 3.64 -23.41 31.64
C LEU A 239 2.17 -23.48 31.23
N LEU A 240 1.55 -24.66 31.31
CA LEU A 240 0.11 -24.85 31.03
C LEU A 240 -0.78 -24.49 32.23
N GLY A 241 -0.21 -24.13 33.38
CA GLY A 241 -0.97 -23.87 34.61
C GLY A 241 -1.59 -25.12 35.25
N TRP A 242 -1.05 -26.30 34.93
CA TRP A 242 -1.53 -27.59 35.40
C TRP A 242 -0.62 -28.21 36.46
N GLY A 243 -1.21 -29.02 37.33
CA GLY A 243 -0.44 -29.93 38.18
C GLY A 243 0.25 -31.02 37.35
N ARG A 244 1.45 -31.46 37.77
CA ARG A 244 2.21 -32.54 37.10
C ARG A 244 1.38 -33.80 36.87
N ASN A 245 0.55 -34.19 37.83
CA ASN A 245 -0.29 -35.38 37.75
C ASN A 245 -1.41 -35.21 36.71
N THR A 246 -1.93 -34.00 36.54
CA THR A 246 -2.95 -33.67 35.54
C THR A 246 -2.40 -33.79 34.12
N LEU A 247 -1.22 -33.24 33.85
CA LEU A 247 -0.57 -33.38 32.54
C LEU A 247 -0.25 -34.85 32.23
N THR A 248 0.20 -35.61 33.22
CA THR A 248 0.54 -37.03 33.05
C THR A 248 -0.69 -37.88 32.72
N ARG A 249 -1.82 -37.64 33.39
CA ARG A 249 -3.09 -38.29 33.10
C ARG A 249 -3.60 -37.94 31.70
N LYS A 250 -3.59 -36.65 31.33
CA LYS A 250 -4.01 -36.18 30.01
C LYS A 250 -3.17 -36.79 28.88
N LEU A 251 -1.84 -36.87 29.07
CA LEU A 251 -0.96 -37.55 28.11
C LEU A 251 -1.28 -39.03 27.93
N GLN A 252 -1.70 -39.74 29.00
CA GLN A 252 -2.13 -41.13 28.89
C GLN A 252 -3.47 -41.28 28.18
N GLU A 253 -4.43 -40.38 28.44
CA GLU A 253 -5.73 -40.35 27.76
C GLU A 253 -5.57 -40.15 26.24
N TYR A 254 -4.73 -39.21 25.80
CA TYR A 254 -4.48 -38.97 24.38
C TYR A 254 -3.59 -40.03 23.71
N SER A 255 -2.61 -40.58 24.44
CA SER A 255 -1.80 -41.71 23.94
C SER A 255 -2.61 -42.97 23.73
N SER A 256 -3.70 -43.17 24.49
CA SER A 256 -4.58 -44.34 24.35
C SER A 256 -5.59 -44.14 23.21
N ALA A 257 -6.06 -42.91 23.01
CA ALA A 257 -6.97 -42.55 21.92
C ALA A 257 -6.31 -42.64 20.52
N ASP A 258 -5.02 -42.30 20.41
CA ASP A 258 -4.28 -42.44 19.14
C ASP A 258 -3.99 -43.91 18.78
N SER A 259 -4.03 -44.84 19.75
CA SER A 259 -3.84 -46.29 19.51
C SER A 259 -5.11 -47.06 19.11
N GLU A 260 -6.29 -46.44 19.22
CA GLU A 260 -7.58 -47.03 18.84
C GLU A 260 -8.17 -46.46 17.53
N SER A 261 -7.43 -45.61 16.81
CA SER A 261 -7.83 -45.12 15.47
C SER A 261 -7.28 -46.05 14.37
N PRO A 262 -8.13 -46.64 13.49
CA PRO A 262 -7.71 -47.50 12.37
C PRO A 262 -6.88 -46.80 11.30
#